data_AF-A0A2H1VI65-F1
#
_entry.id   AF-A0A2H1VI65-F1
#
_cell.length_a   1.000
_cell.length_b   1.000
_cell.length_c   1.000
_cell.angle_alpha   90.00
_cell.angle_beta   90.00
_cell.angle_gamma   90.00
#
_symmetry.space_group_name_H-M   'P 1'
#
loop_
_entity.id
_entity.type
_entity.pdbx_description
1 polymer ?
#
loop_
_entity_poly.entity_id
_entity_poly.type
_entity_poly.pdbx_seq_one_letter_code
_entity_poly.pdbx_strand_id
1 'polypeptide(L)'
;MSDSDDKSEKKPIVIKNATDLQRLKLEKLMKNPDKPVVIPEPPKSKSLAPPPDFVRNVMGSSAGAGSGEFHVYRHLRRKEYARQKFIQEKSEKEKLDDEYHQKIEQNRRAAEERTAKKRAKRLKKKKMAKLKAKKPKTDNSQNPSSQSDSSEEEDDNKETNEINTEKSTEVKHDDNSS
;
A
#
# COMPACT_ATOMS: atom_id res chain seq x y z
N MET A 1 -40.98 6.11 47.71
CA MET A 1 -41.02 5.36 46.44
C MET A 1 -39.73 4.56 46.34
N SER A 2 -39.86 3.28 46.03
CA SER A 2 -38.84 2.23 46.07
C SER A 2 -37.91 2.27 44.86
N ASP A 3 -36.60 2.33 45.07
CA ASP A 3 -35.61 1.94 44.07
C ASP A 3 -34.85 0.73 44.61
N SER A 4 -35.20 -0.43 44.08
CA SER A 4 -34.58 -1.71 44.39
C SER A 4 -33.23 -1.79 43.68
N ASP A 5 -32.14 -1.73 44.44
CA ASP A 5 -30.78 -2.05 43.99
C ASP A 5 -30.69 -3.55 43.64
N ASP A 6 -31.13 -3.91 42.44
CA ASP A 6 -31.06 -5.27 41.92
C ASP A 6 -29.62 -5.55 41.45
N LYS A 7 -28.74 -5.85 42.42
CA LYS A 7 -27.40 -6.39 42.16
C LYS A 7 -27.52 -7.85 41.69
N SER A 8 -28.08 -8.03 40.50
CA SER A 8 -28.08 -9.32 39.81
C SER A 8 -26.62 -9.72 39.54
N GLU A 9 -26.16 -10.81 40.16
CA GLU A 9 -24.83 -11.36 39.93
C GLU A 9 -24.63 -11.66 38.43
N LYS A 10 -23.82 -10.83 37.76
CA LYS A 10 -23.57 -10.98 36.33
C LYS A 10 -22.64 -12.16 36.12
N LYS A 11 -23.23 -13.29 35.69
CA LYS A 11 -22.49 -14.49 35.25
C LYS A 11 -21.41 -14.09 34.23
N PRO A 12 -20.21 -14.71 34.26
CA PRO A 12 -19.14 -14.37 33.34
C PRO A 12 -19.60 -14.63 31.89
N ILE A 13 -19.60 -13.59 31.07
CA ILE A 13 -20.05 -13.68 29.67
C ILE A 13 -18.91 -14.31 28.86
N VAL A 14 -19.13 -15.54 28.42
CA VAL A 14 -18.22 -16.27 27.53
C VAL A 14 -18.56 -15.90 26.09
N ILE A 15 -17.57 -15.35 25.39
CA ILE A 15 -17.67 -15.03 23.97
C ILE A 15 -17.54 -16.32 23.17
N LYS A 16 -18.52 -16.63 22.32
CA LYS A 16 -18.47 -17.80 21.42
C LYS A 16 -18.32 -17.37 19.96
N ASN A 17 -19.02 -16.30 19.57
CA ASN A 17 -19.04 -15.80 18.19
C ASN A 17 -18.53 -14.35 18.08
N ALA A 18 -18.15 -13.94 16.86
CA ALA A 18 -17.73 -12.56 16.57
C ALA A 18 -18.84 -11.52 16.89
N THR A 19 -20.10 -11.94 16.75
CA THR A 19 -21.28 -11.16 17.12
C THR A 19 -21.33 -10.88 18.62
N ASP A 20 -20.91 -11.84 19.45
CA ASP A 20 -20.94 -11.70 20.91
C ASP A 20 -19.89 -10.67 21.37
N LEU A 21 -18.72 -10.62 20.71
CA LEU A 21 -17.71 -9.58 20.93
C LEU A 21 -18.25 -8.19 20.60
N GLN A 22 -18.96 -8.06 19.48
CA GLN A 22 -19.53 -6.78 19.05
C GLN A 22 -20.65 -6.35 20.00
N ARG A 23 -21.53 -7.28 20.38
CA ARG A 23 -22.59 -7.05 21.38
C ARG A 23 -22.02 -6.54 22.69
N LEU A 24 -20.99 -7.19 23.24
CA LEU A 24 -20.33 -6.73 24.47
C LEU A 24 -19.72 -5.33 24.34
N LYS A 25 -19.08 -5.03 23.21
CA LYS A 25 -18.53 -3.68 22.93
C LYS A 25 -19.65 -2.65 22.83
N LEU A 26 -20.75 -2.97 22.17
CA LEU A 26 -21.93 -2.10 22.06
C LEU A 26 -22.58 -1.86 23.42
N GLU A 27 -22.84 -2.90 24.20
CA GLU A 27 -23.38 -2.77 25.57
C GLU A 27 -22.49 -1.88 26.45
N LYS A 28 -21.15 -2.00 26.32
CA LYS A 28 -20.19 -1.15 27.02
C LYS A 28 -20.25 0.32 26.57
N LEU A 29 -20.41 0.58 25.27
CA LEU A 29 -20.53 1.93 24.71
C LEU A 29 -21.87 2.57 25.09
N MET A 30 -22.98 1.82 24.99
CA MET A 30 -24.34 2.28 25.30
C MET A 30 -24.59 2.46 26.79
N LYS A 31 -23.76 1.88 27.67
CA LYS A 31 -23.85 2.12 29.12
C LYS A 31 -23.71 3.61 29.48
N ASN A 32 -22.93 4.37 28.70
CA ASN A 32 -22.71 5.80 28.90
C ASN A 32 -22.79 6.53 27.54
N PRO A 33 -24.00 6.85 27.04
CA PRO A 33 -24.17 7.42 25.71
C PRO A 33 -23.63 8.85 25.59
N ASP A 34 -23.60 9.61 26.68
CA ASP A 34 -23.14 11.01 26.67
C ASP A 34 -21.61 11.14 26.64
N LYS A 35 -20.87 10.05 26.84
CA LYS A 35 -19.41 10.07 26.81
C LYS A 35 -18.93 10.01 25.34
N PRO A 36 -18.20 11.03 24.85
CA PRO A 36 -17.67 10.99 23.48
C PRO A 36 -16.71 9.81 23.31
N VAL A 37 -16.89 9.07 22.21
CA VAL A 37 -16.03 7.94 21.85
C VAL A 37 -14.77 8.48 21.18
N VAL A 38 -13.60 8.23 21.78
CA VAL A 38 -12.30 8.58 21.18
C VAL A 38 -11.89 7.47 20.22
N ILE A 39 -11.96 7.75 18.92
CA ILE A 39 -11.38 6.89 17.89
C ILE A 39 -9.87 7.20 17.85
N PRO A 40 -8.99 6.20 18.04
CA PRO A 40 -7.56 6.44 18.01
C PRO A 40 -7.13 6.91 16.62
N GLU A 41 -6.27 7.92 16.60
CA GLU A 41 -5.59 8.35 15.37
C GLU A 41 -4.66 7.23 14.86
N PRO A 42 -4.39 7.18 13.54
CA PRO A 42 -3.45 6.23 12.99
C PRO A 42 -2.07 6.40 13.65
N PRO A 43 -1.32 5.29 13.85
CA PRO A 43 0.00 5.37 14.47
C PRO A 43 0.92 6.25 13.61
N LYS A 44 1.61 7.18 14.27
CA LYS A 44 2.64 8.01 13.62
C LYS A 44 3.76 7.11 13.10
N SER A 45 4.33 7.49 11.96
CA SER A 45 5.51 6.80 11.43
C SER A 45 6.64 6.84 12.47
N LYS A 46 7.40 5.75 12.53
CA LYS A 46 8.59 5.70 13.40
C LYS A 46 9.52 6.82 12.96
N SER A 47 9.94 7.66 13.91
CA SER A 47 10.88 8.75 13.68
C SER A 47 11.95 8.72 14.75
N LEU A 48 13.16 9.14 14.39
CA LEU A 48 14.26 9.26 15.31
C LEU A 48 14.24 10.63 15.96
N ALA A 49 14.55 10.67 17.26
CA ALA A 49 14.67 11.94 17.96
C ALA A 49 15.80 12.78 17.34
N PRO A 50 15.59 14.08 17.09
CA PRO A 50 16.64 14.94 16.56
C PRO A 50 17.82 15.02 17.55
N PRO A 51 19.05 15.20 17.05
CA PRO A 51 20.19 15.47 17.92
C PRO A 51 19.98 16.78 18.69
N PRO A 52 20.47 16.89 19.94
CA PRO A 52 20.39 18.13 20.69
C PRO A 52 21.29 19.21 20.07
N ASP A 53 20.81 20.46 20.03
CA ASP A 53 21.55 21.58 19.42
C ASP A 53 22.84 21.92 20.18
N PHE A 54 22.82 21.86 21.51
CA PHE A 54 23.96 22.19 22.36
C PHE A 54 24.25 21.09 23.37
N VAL A 55 25.50 20.62 23.35
CA VAL A 55 26.04 19.75 24.40
C VAL A 55 26.72 20.64 25.43
N ARG A 56 26.17 20.70 26.64
CA ARG A 56 26.66 21.58 27.72
C ARG A 56 27.90 21.04 28.45
N ASN A 57 28.11 19.72 28.41
CA ASN A 57 29.08 19.02 29.26
C ASN A 57 30.27 18.52 28.43
N VAL A 58 30.81 19.37 27.56
CA VAL A 58 31.97 19.01 26.72
C VAL A 58 33.24 19.28 27.52
N MET A 59 34.03 18.22 27.75
CA MET A 59 35.35 18.34 28.34
C MET A 59 36.35 18.86 27.30
N GLY A 60 37.39 19.58 27.71
CA GLY A 60 38.36 20.20 26.79
C GLY A 60 39.04 19.19 25.87
N SER A 61 39.43 19.62 24.66
CA SER A 61 39.94 18.73 23.61
C SER A 61 41.23 17.98 23.96
N SER A 62 42.01 18.49 24.91
CA SER A 62 43.25 17.86 25.39
C SER A 62 43.07 17.07 26.69
N ALA A 63 41.84 16.97 27.22
CA ALA A 63 41.57 16.20 28.42
C ALA A 63 41.61 14.70 28.14
N GLY A 64 42.09 13.91 29.12
CA GLY A 64 42.13 12.44 29.00
C GLY A 64 40.74 11.79 29.02
N ALA A 65 40.69 10.50 28.68
CA ALA A 65 39.45 9.73 28.71
C ALA A 65 38.92 9.58 30.15
N GLY A 66 37.72 10.12 30.41
CA GLY A 66 37.03 9.96 31.68
C GLY A 66 36.29 8.62 31.79
N SER A 67 35.91 8.21 33.00
CA SER A 67 35.18 6.95 33.25
C SER A 67 33.80 6.87 32.58
N GLY A 68 33.18 8.02 32.30
CA GLY A 68 31.88 8.09 31.62
C GLY A 68 31.96 8.08 30.08
N GLU A 69 33.14 8.29 29.50
CA GLU A 69 33.31 8.50 28.05
C GLU A 69 32.89 7.26 27.24
N PHE A 70 33.20 6.06 27.78
CA PHE A 70 32.76 4.80 27.18
C PHE A 70 31.23 4.72 27.02
N HIS A 71 30.48 5.14 28.03
CA HIS A 71 29.03 5.11 27.97
C HIS A 71 28.48 6.16 27.00
N VAL A 72 29.10 7.34 26.94
CA VAL A 72 28.75 8.39 25.96
C VAL A 72 28.91 7.84 24.54
N TYR A 73 30.08 7.28 24.19
CA TYR A 73 30.31 6.65 22.89
C TYR A 73 29.32 5.52 22.59
N ARG A 74 29.09 4.62 23.55
CA ARG A 74 28.13 3.52 23.40
C ARG A 74 26.72 4.03 23.08
N HIS A 75 26.25 5.08 23.76
CA HIS A 75 24.93 5.67 23.48
C HIS A 75 24.91 6.37 22.11
N LEU A 76 25.96 7.12 21.77
CA LEU A 76 26.09 7.80 20.49
C LEU A 76 26.10 6.81 19.32
N ARG A 77 26.90 5.73 19.42
CA ARG A 77 27.00 4.68 18.41
C ARG A 77 25.65 4.00 18.16
N ARG A 78 24.90 3.66 19.23
CA ARG A 78 23.56 3.09 19.06
C ARG A 78 22.59 4.04 18.37
N LYS A 79 22.62 5.33 18.74
CA LYS A 79 21.79 6.36 18.09
C LYS A 79 22.14 6.49 16.62
N GLU A 80 23.43 6.51 16.29
CA GLU A 80 23.89 6.64 14.91
C GLU A 80 23.57 5.40 14.07
N TYR A 81 23.71 4.19 14.62
CA TYR A 81 23.30 2.96 13.92
C TYR A 81 21.79 2.88 13.70
N ALA A 82 21.00 3.27 14.70
CA ALA A 82 19.56 3.40 14.52
C ALA A 82 19.22 4.43 13.43
N ARG A 83 19.98 5.53 13.34
CA ARG A 83 19.86 6.55 12.29
C ARG A 83 20.18 6.05 10.91
N GLN A 84 21.32 5.40 10.73
CA GLN A 84 21.73 4.86 9.45
C GLN A 84 20.74 3.77 8.98
N LYS A 85 20.37 2.86 9.87
CA LYS A 85 19.38 1.81 9.58
C LYS A 85 18.02 2.40 9.16
N PHE A 86 17.52 3.38 9.89
CA PHE A 86 16.25 4.05 9.54
C PHE A 86 16.29 4.72 8.16
N ILE A 87 17.41 5.38 7.83
CA ILE A 87 17.58 6.03 6.52
C ILE A 87 17.62 4.97 5.40
N GLN A 88 18.36 3.89 5.60
CA GLN A 88 18.44 2.78 4.64
C GLN A 88 17.05 2.15 4.42
N GLU A 89 16.38 1.72 5.49
CA GLU A 89 15.03 1.14 5.43
C GLU A 89 14.02 2.08 4.78
N LYS A 90 14.05 3.38 5.10
CA LYS A 90 13.16 4.37 4.48
C LYS A 90 13.45 4.48 2.98
N SER A 91 14.72 4.54 2.59
CA SER A 91 15.12 4.68 1.18
C SER A 91 14.76 3.44 0.36
N GLU A 92 14.90 2.25 0.92
CA GLU A 92 14.50 1.00 0.28
C GLU A 92 12.99 0.92 0.13
N LYS A 93 12.24 1.28 1.18
CA LYS A 93 10.78 1.31 1.12
C LYS A 93 10.28 2.29 0.06
N GLU A 94 10.82 3.50 0.03
CA GLU A 94 10.43 4.54 -0.94
C GLU A 94 10.68 4.07 -2.39
N LYS A 95 11.84 3.45 -2.66
CA LYS A 95 12.13 2.86 -3.98
C LYS A 95 11.11 1.79 -4.37
N LEU A 96 10.81 0.86 -3.45
CA LEU A 96 9.85 -0.23 -3.71
C LEU A 96 8.43 0.31 -3.94
N ASP A 97 8.01 1.30 -3.16
CA ASP A 97 6.71 1.95 -3.31
C ASP A 97 6.63 2.67 -4.68
N ASP A 98 7.68 3.39 -5.08
CA ASP A 98 7.77 4.07 -6.39
C ASP A 98 7.72 3.08 -7.56
N GLU A 99 8.50 1.99 -7.49
CA GLU A 99 8.49 0.91 -8.49
C GLU A 99 7.11 0.26 -8.61
N TYR A 100 6.44 0.03 -7.47
CA TYR A 100 5.10 -0.51 -7.43
C TYR A 100 4.09 0.42 -8.09
N HIS A 101 4.14 1.72 -7.77
CA HIS A 101 3.27 2.72 -8.39
C HIS A 101 3.49 2.83 -9.90
N GLN A 102 4.75 2.87 -10.34
CA GLN A 102 5.09 2.87 -11.76
C GLN A 102 4.53 1.63 -12.48
N LYS A 103 4.66 0.44 -11.88
CA LYS A 103 4.12 -0.80 -12.45
C LYS A 103 2.59 -0.78 -12.56
N ILE A 104 1.90 -0.26 -11.55
CA ILE A 104 0.43 -0.09 -11.60
C ILE A 104 0.04 0.86 -12.74
N GLU A 105 0.71 2.00 -12.86
CA GLU A 105 0.41 2.99 -13.90
C GLU A 105 0.67 2.46 -15.29
N GLN A 106 1.76 1.73 -15.49
CA GLN A 106 2.08 1.07 -16.75
C GLN A 106 1.02 0.03 -17.12
N ASN A 107 0.63 -0.83 -16.17
CA ASN A 107 -0.42 -1.83 -16.38
C ASN A 107 -1.77 -1.18 -16.71
N ARG A 108 -2.10 -0.10 -16.01
CA ARG A 108 -3.31 0.68 -16.26
C ARG A 108 -3.28 1.29 -17.65
N ARG A 109 -2.19 1.94 -18.05
CA ARG A 109 -2.03 2.53 -19.39
C ARG A 109 -2.13 1.46 -20.48
N ALA A 110 -1.45 0.33 -20.32
CA ALA A 110 -1.52 -0.77 -21.28
C ALA A 110 -2.95 -1.32 -21.43
N ALA A 111 -3.68 -1.48 -20.33
CA ALA A 111 -5.08 -1.89 -20.36
C ALA A 111 -6.00 -0.84 -21.02
N GLU A 112 -5.78 0.45 -20.73
CA GLU A 112 -6.52 1.56 -21.33
C GLU A 112 -6.25 1.65 -22.85
N GLU A 113 -5.01 1.49 -23.31
CA GLU A 113 -4.67 1.47 -24.74
C GLU A 113 -5.32 0.30 -25.48
N ARG A 114 -5.25 -0.91 -24.91
CA ARG A 114 -5.89 -2.11 -25.49
C ARG A 114 -7.41 -1.96 -25.57
N THR A 115 -8.03 -1.42 -24.51
CA THR A 115 -9.48 -1.19 -24.48
C THR A 115 -9.89 -0.03 -25.40
N ALA A 116 -9.10 1.04 -25.50
CA ALA A 116 -9.33 2.17 -26.41
C ALA A 116 -9.24 1.75 -27.88
N LYS A 117 -8.21 0.96 -28.27
CA LYS A 117 -8.08 0.40 -29.62
C LYS A 117 -9.30 -0.44 -29.99
N LYS A 118 -9.73 -1.35 -29.12
CA LYS A 118 -10.94 -2.18 -29.31
C LYS A 118 -12.23 -1.33 -29.37
N ARG A 119 -12.37 -0.34 -28.49
CA ARG A 119 -13.51 0.60 -28.47
C ARG A 119 -13.57 1.43 -29.76
N ALA A 120 -12.45 1.94 -30.25
CA ALA A 120 -12.36 2.70 -31.50
C ALA A 120 -12.75 1.85 -32.71
N LYS A 121 -12.26 0.60 -32.82
CA LYS A 121 -12.70 -0.36 -33.85
C LYS A 121 -14.22 -0.55 -33.83
N ARG A 122 -14.81 -0.79 -32.66
CA ARG A 122 -16.27 -0.98 -32.50
C ARG A 122 -17.07 0.28 -32.85
N LEU A 123 -16.59 1.48 -32.48
CA LEU A 123 -17.24 2.74 -32.83
C LEU A 123 -17.19 3.02 -34.33
N LYS A 124 -16.06 2.78 -35.00
CA LYS A 124 -15.96 2.86 -36.47
C LYS A 124 -16.95 1.92 -37.15
N LYS A 125 -17.02 0.64 -36.74
CA LYS A 125 -18.01 -0.32 -37.27
C LYS A 125 -19.45 0.12 -37.05
N LYS A 126 -19.79 0.63 -35.84
CA LYS A 126 -21.13 1.17 -35.55
C LYS A 126 -21.46 2.39 -36.41
N LYS A 127 -20.52 3.32 -36.64
CA LYS A 127 -20.72 4.48 -37.53
C LYS A 127 -20.98 4.03 -38.97
N MET A 128 -20.18 3.12 -39.51
CA MET A 128 -20.36 2.59 -40.87
C MET A 128 -21.71 1.86 -41.04
N ALA A 129 -22.13 1.05 -40.08
CA ALA A 129 -23.43 0.38 -40.11
C ALA A 129 -24.60 1.38 -40.12
N LYS A 130 -24.52 2.45 -39.31
CA LYS A 130 -25.53 3.53 -39.31
C LYS A 130 -25.59 4.27 -40.65
N LEU A 131 -24.44 4.54 -41.28
CA LEU A 131 -24.39 5.18 -42.60
C LEU A 131 -25.00 4.28 -43.69
N LYS A 132 -24.72 2.97 -43.66
CA LYS A 132 -25.34 2.00 -44.60
C LYS A 132 -26.86 1.90 -44.41
N ALA A 133 -27.36 1.94 -43.17
CA ALA A 133 -28.79 1.91 -42.88
C ALA A 133 -29.54 3.19 -43.29
N LYS A 134 -28.84 4.34 -43.41
CA LYS A 134 -29.42 5.63 -43.83
C LYS A 134 -29.36 5.88 -45.33
N LYS A 135 -28.65 5.06 -46.12
CA LYS A 135 -28.68 5.18 -47.58
C LYS A 135 -29.99 4.55 -48.09
N PRO A 136 -30.80 5.26 -48.91
CA PRO A 136 -31.99 4.67 -49.52
C PRO A 136 -31.56 3.48 -50.38
N LYS A 137 -32.25 2.34 -50.25
CA LYS A 137 -32.10 1.21 -51.17
C LYS A 137 -32.63 1.65 -52.54
N THR A 138 -31.78 2.29 -53.33
CA THR A 138 -32.06 2.46 -54.76
C THR A 138 -31.70 1.14 -55.43
N ASP A 139 -32.73 0.51 -55.98
CA ASP A 139 -32.71 -0.78 -56.63
C ASP A 139 -31.82 -0.78 -57.89
N ASN A 140 -31.25 -1.95 -58.17
CA ASN A 140 -30.58 -2.36 -59.41
C ASN A 140 -29.16 -1.81 -59.72
N SER A 141 -28.14 -2.65 -59.51
CA SER A 141 -27.24 -3.14 -60.57
C SER A 141 -26.04 -3.88 -59.96
N GLN A 142 -25.72 -5.03 -60.55
CA GLN A 142 -24.61 -5.91 -60.19
C GLN A 142 -23.25 -5.23 -60.40
N ASN A 143 -22.41 -5.21 -59.37
CA ASN A 143 -20.95 -5.18 -59.49
C ASN A 143 -20.29 -5.54 -58.14
N PRO A 144 -19.45 -6.59 -58.05
CA PRO A 144 -18.76 -6.97 -56.82
C PRO A 144 -17.36 -6.34 -56.80
N SER A 145 -17.27 -5.03 -56.53
CA SER A 145 -15.99 -4.43 -56.16
C SER A 145 -16.18 -3.35 -55.11
N SER A 146 -16.13 -3.76 -53.85
CA SER A 146 -15.70 -2.87 -52.78
C SER A 146 -14.69 -3.60 -51.92
N GLN A 147 -13.44 -3.54 -52.35
CA GLN A 147 -12.32 -3.58 -51.43
C GLN A 147 -12.62 -2.61 -50.28
N SER A 148 -12.68 -3.12 -49.05
CA SER A 148 -12.40 -2.30 -47.87
C SER A 148 -11.91 -3.22 -46.77
N ASP A 149 -10.58 -3.36 -46.76
CA ASP A 149 -9.71 -3.69 -45.65
C ASP A 149 -10.05 -4.94 -44.83
N SER A 150 -9.45 -6.03 -45.29
CA SER A 150 -8.60 -6.86 -44.44
C SER A 150 -7.90 -5.98 -43.39
N SER A 151 -8.16 -6.24 -42.12
CA SER A 151 -7.28 -5.77 -41.07
C SER A 151 -6.83 -7.00 -40.33
N GLU A 152 -5.63 -7.45 -40.69
CA GLU A 152 -4.83 -8.49 -40.05
C GLU A 152 -5.28 -8.75 -38.60
N GLU A 153 -5.88 -9.92 -38.42
CA GLU A 153 -5.51 -10.78 -37.30
C GLU A 153 -4.03 -11.09 -37.49
N GLU A 154 -3.18 -10.70 -36.54
CA GLU A 154 -1.95 -11.39 -36.12
C GLU A 154 -1.19 -10.49 -35.11
N ASP A 155 -0.89 -11.15 -33.99
CA ASP A 155 0.37 -11.07 -33.25
C ASP A 155 0.47 -10.40 -31.86
N ASP A 156 1.32 -11.07 -31.11
CA ASP A 156 1.34 -11.52 -29.73
C ASP A 156 1.76 -10.48 -28.68
N ASN A 157 1.40 -10.75 -27.43
CA ASN A 157 2.42 -11.18 -26.47
C ASN A 157 1.78 -11.73 -25.18
N LYS A 158 1.98 -13.03 -25.04
CA LYS A 158 2.01 -13.82 -23.81
C LYS A 158 3.02 -13.19 -22.85
N GLU A 159 2.58 -12.65 -21.72
CA GLU A 159 3.42 -12.52 -20.53
C GLU A 159 2.83 -13.39 -19.43
N THR A 160 3.31 -14.62 -19.41
CA THR A 160 3.35 -15.49 -18.24
C THR A 160 4.19 -14.81 -17.16
N ASN A 161 3.57 -14.19 -16.17
CA ASN A 161 4.24 -13.90 -14.91
C ASN A 161 4.18 -15.17 -14.04
N GLU A 162 5.12 -16.09 -14.32
CA GLU A 162 5.52 -17.09 -13.34
C GLU A 162 6.13 -16.37 -12.13
N ILE A 163 5.44 -16.45 -11.01
CA ILE A 163 5.96 -16.05 -9.70
C ILE A 163 6.97 -17.12 -9.29
N ASN A 164 8.22 -16.99 -9.74
CA ASN A 164 9.36 -17.68 -9.14
C ASN A 164 9.78 -16.93 -7.87
N THR A 165 9.10 -17.23 -6.77
CA THR A 165 9.55 -16.89 -5.41
C THR A 165 10.60 -17.90 -4.93
N GLU A 166 11.80 -17.88 -5.52
CA GLU A 166 12.96 -18.58 -4.97
C GLU A 166 14.23 -17.76 -5.21
N LYS A 167 14.50 -16.80 -4.33
CA LYS A 167 15.87 -16.40 -3.99
C LYS A 167 15.88 -15.70 -2.62
N SER A 168 15.71 -16.51 -1.58
CA SER A 168 16.26 -16.22 -0.26
C SER A 168 17.77 -16.06 -0.40
N THR A 169 18.22 -14.81 -0.52
CA THR A 169 19.63 -14.46 -0.37
C THR A 169 20.01 -14.67 1.09
N GLU A 170 20.62 -15.83 1.31
CA GLU A 170 21.46 -16.21 2.42
C GLU A 170 22.48 -15.09 2.71
N VAL A 171 22.19 -14.27 3.73
CA VAL A 171 23.18 -13.36 4.31
C VAL A 171 24.13 -14.22 5.14
N LYS A 172 25.26 -14.57 4.55
CA LYS A 172 26.42 -15.09 5.29
C LYS A 172 26.82 -14.05 6.34
N HIS A 173 26.68 -14.41 7.61
CA HIS A 173 27.39 -13.72 8.69
C HIS A 173 28.85 -14.17 8.61
N ASP A 174 29.70 -13.29 8.10
CA ASP A 174 31.14 -13.39 8.30
C ASP A 174 31.44 -12.97 9.76
N ASP A 175 31.29 -13.91 10.69
CA ASP A 175 31.91 -13.80 12.01
C ASP A 175 33.40 -14.10 11.84
N ASN A 176 34.16 -13.08 11.44
CA ASN A 176 35.61 -13.09 11.60
C ASN A 176 36.17 -11.67 11.72
N SER A 177 36.29 -11.19 12.96
CA SER A 177 37.34 -10.22 13.33
C SER A 177 37.53 -10.21 14.85
N SER A 178 38.70 -10.73 15.23
CA SER A 178 39.54 -10.50 16.44
C SER A 178 38.91 -10.14 17.78
#